data_AF-A0A0F4RKV5-F1
#
_entry.id   AF-A0A0F4RKV5-F1
#
_cell.length_a   1.000
_cell.length_b   1.000
_cell.length_c   1.000
_cell.angle_alpha   90.00
_cell.angle_beta   90.00
_cell.angle_gamma   90.00
#
_symmetry.space_group_name_H-M   'P 1'
#
loop_
_entity.id
_entity.type
_entity.pdbx_description
1 polymer ?
#
loop_
_entity_poly.entity_id
_entity_poly.type
_entity_poly.pdbx_seq_one_letter_code
_entity_poly.pdbx_strand_id
1 'polypeptide(L)'
;MFAYSDSKNALAASKPNTIYMFPARSKSFQIKTKSLGVPDALWRSMEGTVNAYNSRNYTATMSSGRRTLEGIFKYMVSSKDQNLTLFQLIKKVEEEVDLAAPLKRLSDAIRNGGNLGAHFDMEYEPDDTMARQLVELLDYLIEYLYSLPNKIEALENVIDPREDTSKTNG
;
A
#
# COMPACT_ATOMS: atom_id res chain seq x y z
N MET A 1 52.58 -46.05 -33.41
CA MET A 1 51.97 -46.58 -32.18
C MET A 1 52.23 -45.55 -31.08
N PHE A 2 51.19 -45.20 -30.30
CA PHE A 2 51.12 -44.21 -29.20
C PHE A 2 51.14 -42.72 -29.60
N ALA A 3 50.38 -41.78 -29.02
CA ALA A 3 49.12 -41.76 -28.26
C ALA A 3 48.69 -40.27 -28.12
N TYR A 4 47.41 -40.04 -27.89
CA TYR A 4 46.68 -38.77 -27.77
C TYR A 4 46.84 -38.14 -26.36
N SER A 5 46.89 -36.79 -26.22
CA SER A 5 46.70 -35.97 -25.00
C SER A 5 47.29 -34.56 -25.25
N ASP A 6 46.74 -33.40 -24.94
CA ASP A 6 45.48 -32.96 -24.32
C ASP A 6 45.25 -31.50 -24.73
N SER A 7 44.00 -31.13 -24.99
CA SER A 7 43.62 -29.75 -25.22
C SER A 7 43.55 -28.98 -23.89
N LYS A 8 44.13 -27.79 -23.84
CA LYS A 8 43.85 -26.80 -22.79
C LYS A 8 43.35 -25.51 -23.43
N ASN A 9 42.02 -25.42 -23.49
CA ASN A 9 41.26 -24.19 -23.64
C ASN A 9 41.66 -23.21 -22.53
N ALA A 10 42.33 -22.11 -22.89
CA ALA A 10 42.48 -20.96 -22.02
C ALA A 10 41.32 -20.00 -22.30
N LEU A 11 40.24 -20.09 -21.50
CA LEU A 11 39.24 -19.02 -21.40
C LEU A 11 39.94 -17.78 -20.82
N ALA A 12 40.10 -16.74 -21.65
CA ALA A 12 40.46 -15.42 -21.18
C ALA A 12 39.31 -14.88 -20.32
N ALA A 13 39.53 -14.81 -19.00
CA ALA A 13 38.60 -14.20 -18.06
C ALA A 13 38.48 -12.70 -18.34
N SER A 14 37.36 -12.26 -18.91
CA SER A 14 37.03 -10.84 -19.04
C SER A 14 36.77 -10.27 -17.64
N LYS A 15 37.59 -9.31 -17.21
CA LYS A 15 37.38 -8.59 -15.95
C LYS A 15 36.00 -7.90 -15.98
N PRO A 16 35.24 -7.91 -14.87
CA PRO A 16 33.95 -7.22 -14.82
C PRO A 16 34.20 -5.71 -14.93
N ASN A 17 33.62 -5.08 -15.95
CA ASN A 17 33.62 -3.63 -16.09
C ASN A 17 32.71 -3.03 -15.00
N THR A 18 33.31 -2.48 -13.95
CA THR A 18 32.60 -1.72 -12.92
C THR A 18 32.20 -0.36 -13.49
N ILE A 19 30.94 -0.21 -13.86
CA ILE A 19 30.39 1.08 -14.31
C ILE A 19 30.10 1.93 -13.07
N TYR A 20 30.89 2.98 -12.85
CA TYR A 20 30.63 3.99 -11.83
C TYR A 20 29.62 5.02 -12.37
N MET A 21 28.38 4.98 -11.88
CA MET A 21 27.37 6.03 -12.14
C MET A 21 27.29 6.99 -10.97
N PHE A 22 27.59 8.27 -11.22
CA PHE A 22 27.33 9.38 -10.31
C PHE A 22 26.20 10.28 -10.86
N PRO A 23 25.36 10.86 -9.98
CA PRO A 23 25.39 10.74 -8.53
C PRO A 23 24.81 9.41 -8.02
N ALA A 24 25.23 9.00 -6.82
CA ALA A 24 24.65 7.87 -6.12
C ALA A 24 23.12 8.04 -6.04
N ARG A 25 22.36 6.98 -6.37
CA ARG A 25 20.89 6.99 -6.23
C ARG A 25 20.54 7.45 -4.81
N SER A 26 19.88 8.60 -4.67
CA SER A 26 19.15 8.88 -3.44
C SER A 26 18.12 7.77 -3.24
N LYS A 27 17.87 7.36 -1.99
CA LYS A 27 16.87 6.32 -1.66
C LYS A 27 15.57 6.61 -2.44
N SER A 28 15.23 5.74 -3.37
CA SER A 28 14.00 5.86 -4.16
C SER A 28 12.81 5.46 -3.31
N PHE A 29 11.67 6.11 -3.51
CA PHE A 29 10.42 5.67 -2.91
C PHE A 29 10.05 4.31 -3.48
N GLN A 30 9.78 3.35 -2.60
CA GLN A 30 9.39 1.98 -2.94
C GLN A 30 7.91 1.81 -2.64
N ILE A 31 7.14 1.42 -3.64
CA ILE A 31 5.76 0.95 -3.41
C ILE A 31 5.79 -0.50 -2.96
N LYS A 32 4.87 -0.86 -2.06
CA LYS A 32 4.60 -2.27 -1.74
C LYS A 32 4.05 -2.99 -2.98
N THR A 33 4.02 -4.33 -2.96
CA THR A 33 3.39 -5.12 -4.03
C THR A 33 1.90 -4.79 -4.13
N LYS A 34 1.36 -4.85 -5.35
CA LYS A 34 -0.07 -4.66 -5.61
C LYS A 34 -0.91 -5.65 -4.79
N SER A 35 -1.83 -5.15 -3.97
CA SER A 35 -2.79 -5.97 -3.24
C SER A 35 -3.91 -6.51 -4.14
N LEU A 36 -4.46 -7.67 -3.78
CA LEU A 36 -5.63 -8.25 -4.43
C LEU A 36 -6.83 -7.29 -4.29
N GLY A 37 -7.53 -7.03 -5.41
CA GLY A 37 -8.70 -6.13 -5.44
C GLY A 37 -8.42 -4.70 -5.89
N VAL A 38 -7.15 -4.28 -5.99
CA VAL A 38 -6.82 -2.97 -6.59
C VAL A 38 -6.96 -3.03 -8.12
N PRO A 39 -7.72 -2.15 -8.78
CA PRO A 39 -7.83 -2.12 -10.24
C PRO A 39 -6.49 -1.88 -10.94
N ASP A 40 -6.24 -2.54 -12.08
CA ASP A 40 -4.98 -2.41 -12.81
C ASP A 40 -4.67 -0.98 -13.24
N ALA A 41 -5.68 -0.25 -13.71
CA ALA A 41 -5.49 1.13 -14.14
C ALA A 41 -5.10 2.05 -12.96
N LEU A 42 -5.68 1.82 -11.77
CA LEU A 42 -5.30 2.55 -10.56
C LEU A 42 -3.85 2.23 -10.16
N TRP A 43 -3.49 0.94 -10.20
CA TRP A 43 -2.13 0.51 -9.88
C TRP A 43 -1.08 1.12 -10.82
N ARG A 44 -1.34 1.12 -12.13
CA ARG A 44 -0.46 1.77 -13.12
C ARG A 44 -0.33 3.27 -12.87
N SER A 45 -1.41 3.94 -12.44
CA SER A 45 -1.37 5.37 -12.07
C SER A 45 -0.47 5.62 -10.85
N MET A 46 -0.53 4.72 -9.86
CA MET A 46 0.35 4.77 -8.68
C MET A 46 1.82 4.56 -9.06
N GLU A 47 2.12 3.54 -9.88
CA GLU A 47 3.47 3.28 -10.40
C GLU A 47 4.00 4.49 -11.18
N GLY A 48 3.18 5.08 -12.05
CA GLY A 48 3.53 6.29 -12.79
C GLY A 48 3.88 7.47 -11.89
N THR A 49 3.11 7.67 -10.81
CA THR A 49 3.38 8.73 -9.82
C THR A 49 4.69 8.52 -9.08
N VAL A 50 4.97 7.28 -8.68
CA VAL A 50 6.21 6.93 -7.98
C VAL A 50 7.41 7.05 -8.92
N ASN A 51 7.27 6.66 -10.17
CA ASN A 51 8.30 6.83 -11.19
C ASN A 51 8.60 8.31 -11.46
N ALA A 52 7.58 9.17 -11.51
CA ALA A 52 7.76 10.62 -11.63
C ALA A 52 8.53 11.20 -10.43
N TYR A 53 8.16 10.79 -9.21
CA TYR A 53 8.85 11.22 -7.98
C TYR A 53 10.30 10.75 -7.95
N ASN A 54 10.54 9.47 -8.24
CA ASN A 54 11.87 8.87 -8.27
C ASN A 54 12.76 9.48 -9.36
N SER A 55 12.16 9.98 -10.43
CA SER A 55 12.84 10.74 -11.50
C SER A 55 13.04 12.22 -11.15
N ARG A 56 12.66 12.66 -9.95
CA ARG A 56 12.70 14.06 -9.48
C ARG A 56 11.87 15.02 -10.34
N ASN A 57 10.86 14.50 -11.04
CA ASN A 57 9.90 15.32 -11.78
C ASN A 57 8.73 15.69 -10.85
N TYR A 58 8.93 16.73 -10.04
CA TYR A 58 7.97 17.12 -9.01
C TYR A 58 6.66 17.67 -9.58
N THR A 59 6.71 18.42 -10.69
CA THR A 59 5.50 18.90 -11.39
C THR A 59 4.65 17.73 -11.87
N ALA A 60 5.27 16.74 -12.52
CA ALA A 60 4.56 15.53 -12.93
C ALA A 60 4.02 14.77 -11.71
N THR A 61 4.82 14.64 -10.64
CA THR A 61 4.41 13.99 -9.39
C THR A 61 3.15 14.61 -8.79
N MET A 62 3.07 15.94 -8.72
CA MET A 62 1.88 16.62 -8.19
C MET A 62 0.65 16.37 -9.05
N SER A 63 0.79 16.46 -10.37
CA SER A 63 -0.31 16.24 -11.31
C SER A 63 -0.79 14.77 -11.32
N SER A 64 0.13 13.81 -11.37
CA SER A 64 -0.19 12.37 -11.39
C SER A 64 -0.64 11.88 -10.02
N GLY A 65 -0.10 12.43 -8.93
CA GLY A 65 -0.54 12.16 -7.56
C GLY A 65 -1.99 12.57 -7.35
N ARG A 66 -2.37 13.79 -7.74
CA ARG A 66 -3.77 14.25 -7.69
C ARG A 66 -4.69 13.36 -8.54
N ARG A 67 -4.27 13.00 -9.75
CA ARG A 67 -5.04 12.10 -10.63
C ARG A 67 -5.17 10.70 -10.04
N THR A 68 -4.14 10.20 -9.38
CA THR A 68 -4.18 8.90 -8.69
C THR A 68 -5.16 8.94 -7.53
N LEU A 69 -5.15 10.01 -6.72
CA LEU A 69 -6.14 10.24 -5.66
C LEU A 69 -7.57 10.28 -6.22
N GLU A 70 -7.81 11.02 -7.30
CA GLU A 70 -9.12 11.01 -7.98
C GLU A 70 -9.51 9.60 -8.44
N GLY A 71 -8.55 8.84 -9.00
CA GLY A 71 -8.75 7.45 -9.38
C GLY A 71 -9.24 6.59 -8.21
N ILE A 72 -8.63 6.72 -7.03
CA ILE A 72 -9.03 5.98 -5.82
C ILE A 72 -10.53 6.18 -5.55
N PHE A 73 -10.99 7.43 -5.46
CA PHE A 73 -12.39 7.72 -5.15
C PHE A 73 -13.35 7.39 -6.31
N LYS A 74 -12.93 7.52 -7.58
CA LYS A 74 -13.75 7.13 -8.74
C LYS A 74 -14.12 5.64 -8.75
N TYR A 75 -13.26 4.78 -8.22
CA TYR A 75 -13.54 3.35 -8.09
C TYR A 75 -14.51 3.01 -6.94
N MET A 76 -14.83 3.98 -6.07
CA MET A 76 -15.73 3.81 -4.93
C MET A 76 -17.13 4.37 -5.19
N VAL A 77 -17.34 5.10 -6.29
CA VAL A 77 -18.61 5.71 -6.67
C VAL A 77 -19.17 5.08 -7.95
N SER A 78 -20.45 5.33 -8.20
CA SER A 78 -21.11 4.87 -9.42
C SER A 78 -20.61 5.61 -10.68
N SER A 79 -20.77 5.00 -11.86
CA SER A 79 -20.23 5.54 -13.12
C SER A 79 -20.74 6.95 -13.48
N LYS A 80 -21.97 7.30 -13.07
CA LYS A 80 -22.56 8.63 -13.26
C LYS A 80 -21.83 9.74 -12.49
N ASP A 81 -21.14 9.40 -11.41
CA ASP A 81 -20.50 10.35 -10.50
C ASP A 81 -18.98 10.49 -10.76
N GLN A 82 -18.42 9.72 -11.69
CA GLN A 82 -16.97 9.70 -11.94
C GLN A 82 -16.39 10.96 -12.59
N ASN A 83 -17.25 11.88 -13.06
CA ASN A 83 -16.83 13.17 -13.63
C ASN A 83 -16.71 14.29 -12.58
N LEU A 84 -17.03 14.00 -11.33
CA LEU A 84 -16.90 14.96 -10.23
C LEU A 84 -15.42 15.31 -9.96
N THR A 85 -15.19 16.49 -9.37
CA THR A 85 -13.86 16.91 -8.90
C THR A 85 -13.42 16.07 -7.70
N LEU A 86 -12.10 16.02 -7.40
CA LEU A 86 -11.58 15.28 -6.23
C LEU A 86 -12.34 15.60 -4.93
N PHE A 87 -12.55 16.88 -4.64
CA PHE A 87 -13.26 17.31 -3.43
C PHE A 87 -14.71 16.78 -3.39
N GLN A 88 -15.42 16.85 -4.51
CA GLN A 88 -16.78 16.33 -4.62
C GLN A 88 -16.83 14.81 -4.55
N LEU A 89 -15.85 14.11 -5.13
CA LEU A 89 -15.73 12.66 -5.03
C LEU A 89 -15.51 12.21 -3.58
N ILE A 90 -14.63 12.89 -2.84
CA ILE A 90 -14.41 12.62 -1.41
C ILE A 90 -15.72 12.79 -0.64
N LYS A 91 -16.43 13.92 -0.85
CA LYS A 91 -17.72 14.16 -0.20
C LYS A 91 -18.76 13.11 -0.55
N LYS A 92 -18.84 12.71 -1.81
CA LYS A 92 -19.75 11.67 -2.27
C LYS A 92 -19.47 10.32 -1.59
N VAL A 93 -18.20 9.96 -1.45
CA VAL A 93 -17.79 8.73 -0.78
C VAL A 93 -18.10 8.78 0.71
N GLU A 94 -17.87 9.91 1.38
CA GLU A 94 -18.26 10.11 2.80
C GLU A 94 -19.77 9.91 3.01
N GLU A 95 -20.60 10.31 2.04
CA GLU A 95 -22.06 10.22 2.12
C GLU A 95 -22.62 8.83 1.76
N GLU A 96 -22.04 8.16 0.75
CA GLU A 96 -22.65 6.97 0.13
C GLU A 96 -21.94 5.66 0.45
N VAL A 97 -20.65 5.71 0.86
CA VAL A 97 -19.86 4.51 1.12
C VAL A 97 -19.68 4.34 2.62
N ASP A 98 -20.15 3.20 3.14
CA ASP A 98 -19.88 2.81 4.52
C ASP A 98 -18.40 2.41 4.67
N LEU A 99 -17.53 3.40 4.89
CA LEU A 99 -16.09 3.20 5.11
C LEU A 99 -15.81 2.35 6.37
N ALA A 100 -16.77 2.25 7.28
CA ALA A 100 -16.70 1.37 8.45
C ALA A 100 -17.20 -0.05 8.17
N ALA A 101 -17.73 -0.35 6.98
CA ALA A 101 -18.26 -1.68 6.64
C ALA A 101 -17.25 -2.82 6.85
N PRO A 102 -15.94 -2.68 6.52
CA PRO A 102 -14.96 -3.73 6.81
C PRO A 102 -14.87 -4.05 8.31
N LEU A 103 -14.91 -3.03 9.17
CA LEU A 103 -14.91 -3.21 10.63
C LEU A 103 -16.21 -3.85 11.14
N LYS A 104 -17.35 -3.49 10.55
CA LYS A 104 -18.65 -4.10 10.90
C LYS A 104 -18.70 -5.58 10.52
N ARG A 105 -18.34 -5.91 9.28
CA ARG A 105 -18.25 -7.31 8.81
C ARG A 105 -17.30 -8.13 9.68
N LEU A 106 -16.22 -7.52 10.11
CA LEU A 106 -15.28 -8.14 11.02
C LEU A 106 -15.89 -8.39 12.41
N SER A 107 -16.55 -7.39 13.00
CA SER A 107 -17.28 -7.55 14.26
C SER A 107 -18.32 -8.68 14.17
N ASP A 108 -19.04 -8.75 13.05
CA ASP A 108 -20.00 -9.83 12.77
C ASP A 108 -19.29 -11.20 12.66
N ALA A 109 -18.14 -11.26 11.98
CA ALA A 109 -17.34 -12.48 11.89
C ALA A 109 -16.80 -12.94 13.25
N ILE A 110 -16.36 -12.01 14.10
CA ILE A 110 -15.93 -12.30 15.48
C ILE A 110 -17.11 -12.71 16.34
N ARG A 111 -18.30 -12.10 16.19
CA ARG A 111 -19.51 -12.49 16.93
C ARG A 111 -20.01 -13.87 16.53
N ASN A 112 -19.99 -14.18 15.23
CA ASN A 112 -20.32 -15.50 14.69
C ASN A 112 -19.25 -16.53 15.10
N GLY A 113 -17.97 -16.12 15.13
CA GLY A 113 -16.85 -16.86 15.70
C GLY A 113 -16.91 -17.02 17.22
N GLY A 114 -17.53 -16.08 17.93
CA GLY A 114 -17.80 -16.12 19.36
C GLY A 114 -18.95 -17.06 19.70
N ASN A 115 -19.89 -17.26 18.77
CA ASN A 115 -20.85 -18.36 18.82
C ASN A 115 -20.21 -19.72 18.48
N LEU A 116 -19.16 -19.77 17.65
CA LEU A 116 -18.27 -20.95 17.56
C LEU A 116 -17.56 -21.20 18.90
N GLY A 117 -17.25 -20.13 19.66
CA GLY A 117 -16.84 -20.12 21.07
C GLY A 117 -17.83 -20.75 22.06
N ALA A 118 -19.12 -20.46 21.90
CA ALA A 118 -20.18 -20.94 22.80
C ALA A 118 -20.72 -22.34 22.42
N HIS A 119 -20.53 -22.76 21.17
CA HIS A 119 -20.67 -24.13 20.69
C HIS A 119 -19.30 -24.84 20.60
N PHE A 120 -18.39 -24.55 21.53
CA PHE A 120 -17.29 -25.47 21.84
C PHE A 120 -17.90 -26.74 22.42
N ASP A 121 -18.35 -27.64 21.53
CA ASP A 121 -18.19 -29.06 21.81
C ASP A 121 -16.72 -29.23 22.22
N MET A 122 -16.50 -29.79 23.40
CA MET A 122 -15.18 -30.03 23.99
C MET A 122 -14.25 -30.93 23.14
N GLU A 123 -14.62 -31.23 21.89
CA GLU A 123 -13.94 -32.09 20.94
C GLU A 123 -13.21 -31.34 19.80
N TYR A 124 -13.41 -30.02 19.62
CA TYR A 124 -12.68 -29.25 18.60
C TYR A 124 -11.72 -28.23 19.24
N GLU A 125 -10.44 -28.61 19.30
CA GLU A 125 -9.36 -27.74 19.74
C GLU A 125 -8.99 -26.73 18.61
N PRO A 126 -8.77 -25.44 18.92
CA PRO A 126 -8.34 -24.46 17.93
C PRO A 126 -7.01 -24.89 17.29
N ASP A 127 -6.94 -24.89 15.96
CA ASP A 127 -5.74 -25.26 15.24
C ASP A 127 -4.83 -24.04 14.94
N ASP A 128 -3.61 -24.34 14.44
CA ASP A 128 -2.63 -23.33 14.03
C ASP A 128 -3.17 -22.34 12.98
N THR A 129 -4.06 -22.80 12.10
CA THR A 129 -4.64 -21.97 11.04
C THR A 129 -5.54 -20.90 11.63
N MET A 130 -6.40 -21.27 12.58
CA MET A 130 -7.28 -20.33 13.26
C MET A 130 -6.49 -19.33 14.12
N ALA A 131 -5.47 -19.79 14.83
CA ALA A 131 -4.59 -18.91 15.62
C ALA A 131 -3.86 -17.89 14.73
N ARG A 132 -3.33 -18.33 13.57
CA ARG A 132 -2.67 -17.43 12.61
C ARG A 132 -3.65 -16.39 12.05
N GLN A 133 -4.85 -16.81 11.65
CA GLN A 133 -5.89 -15.91 11.13
C GLN A 133 -6.28 -14.84 12.16
N LEU A 134 -6.37 -15.20 13.44
CA LEU A 134 -6.65 -14.25 14.51
C LEU A 134 -5.50 -13.24 14.68
N VAL A 135 -4.25 -13.67 14.64
CA VAL A 135 -3.09 -12.77 14.73
C VAL A 135 -3.00 -11.84 13.53
N GLU A 136 -3.17 -12.35 12.31
CA GLU A 136 -3.23 -11.54 11.07
C GLU A 136 -4.33 -10.48 11.16
N LEU A 137 -5.48 -10.87 11.70
CA LEU A 137 -6.60 -9.97 11.89
C LEU A 137 -6.30 -8.84 12.88
N LEU A 138 -5.67 -9.16 14.02
CA LEU A 138 -5.28 -8.17 15.02
C LEU A 138 -4.27 -7.17 14.43
N ASP A 139 -3.32 -7.64 13.62
CA ASP A 139 -2.36 -6.78 12.92
C ASP A 139 -3.07 -5.80 11.97
N TYR A 140 -4.04 -6.28 11.18
CA TYR A 140 -4.82 -5.41 10.28
C TYR A 140 -5.65 -4.37 11.03
N LEU A 141 -6.22 -4.73 12.19
CA LEU A 141 -6.96 -3.80 13.04
C LEU A 141 -6.04 -2.72 13.63
N ILE A 142 -4.87 -3.10 14.13
CA ILE A 142 -3.88 -2.16 14.65
C ILE A 142 -3.41 -1.21 13.53
N GLU A 143 -3.17 -1.74 12.32
CA GLU A 143 -2.77 -0.92 11.18
C GLU A 143 -3.89 0.06 10.79
N TYR A 144 -5.14 -0.39 10.71
CA TYR A 144 -6.27 0.44 10.27
C TYR A 144 -6.72 1.49 11.31
N LEU A 145 -6.75 1.13 12.59
CA LEU A 145 -7.33 1.99 13.65
C LEU A 145 -6.32 2.94 14.28
N TYR A 146 -5.03 2.58 14.31
CA TYR A 146 -4.01 3.34 15.02
C TYR A 146 -2.90 3.80 14.08
N SER A 147 -2.27 2.87 13.36
CA SER A 147 -1.07 3.16 12.57
C SER A 147 -1.37 4.07 11.38
N LEU A 148 -2.35 3.71 10.54
CA LEU A 148 -2.69 4.44 9.32
C LEU A 148 -3.27 5.83 9.61
N PRO A 149 -4.23 6.02 10.54
CA PRO A 149 -4.71 7.34 10.92
C PRO A 149 -3.58 8.26 11.39
N ASN A 150 -2.70 7.76 12.28
CA ASN A 150 -1.56 8.54 12.76
C ASN A 150 -0.57 8.91 11.65
N LYS A 151 -0.32 8.00 10.69
CA LYS A 151 0.53 8.28 9.52
C LYS A 151 -0.09 9.34 8.61
N ILE A 152 -1.42 9.33 8.44
CA ILE A 152 -2.14 10.34 7.65
C ILE A 152 -2.05 11.70 8.35
N GLU A 153 -2.38 11.78 9.64
CA GLU A 153 -2.28 13.02 10.42
C GLU A 153 -0.86 13.60 10.39
N ALA A 154 0.17 12.77 10.58
CA ALA A 154 1.56 13.20 10.50
C ALA A 154 1.92 13.74 9.11
N LEU A 155 1.37 13.16 8.04
CA LEU A 155 1.60 13.63 6.67
C LEU A 155 0.85 14.93 6.38
N GLU A 156 -0.39 15.07 6.85
CA GLU A 156 -1.19 16.29 6.74
C GLU A 156 -0.47 17.49 7.36
N ASN A 157 0.09 17.31 8.56
CA ASN A 157 0.87 18.33 9.27
C ASN A 157 2.12 18.80 8.49
N VAL A 158 2.66 17.96 7.58
CA VAL A 158 3.79 18.33 6.72
C VAL A 158 3.33 19.02 5.43
N ILE A 159 2.17 18.63 4.88
CA ILE A 159 1.65 19.15 3.60
C ILE A 159 0.93 20.50 3.76
N ASP A 160 0.16 20.67 4.82
CA ASP A 160 -0.56 21.90 5.17
C ASP A 160 -0.24 22.26 6.62
N PRO A 161 0.95 22.83 6.90
CA PRO A 161 1.33 23.28 8.23
C PRO A 161 0.50 24.52 8.57
N ARG A 162 -0.76 24.33 8.95
CA ARG A 162 -1.52 25.39 9.60
C ARG A 162 -0.83 25.64 10.95
N GLU A 163 -0.28 26.84 11.13
CA GLU A 163 0.25 27.23 12.44
C GLU A 163 -0.84 27.02 13.49
N ASP A 164 -0.52 26.26 14.54
CA ASP A 164 -1.39 26.09 15.70
C ASP A 164 -1.48 27.43 16.45
N THR A 165 -2.35 28.33 15.97
CA THR A 165 -2.61 29.63 16.61
C THR A 165 -3.40 29.49 17.92
N SER A 166 -3.59 28.27 18.46
CA SER A 166 -4.29 28.06 19.73
C SER A 166 -3.38 28.12 20.96
N LYS A 167 -2.07 28.36 20.80
CA LYS A 167 -1.10 28.42 21.93
C LYS A 167 -0.42 29.77 22.18
N THR A 168 -1.09 30.89 21.89
CA THR A 168 -0.60 32.24 22.26
C THR A 168 -1.66 33.11 22.92
N ASN A 169 -2.36 32.59 23.93
CA ASN A 169 -3.02 33.41 24.95
C ASN A 169 -3.02 32.63 26.29
N GLY A 170 -1.92 32.78 27.03
CA GLY A 170 -1.80 32.43 28.45
C GLY A 170 -1.12 33.59 29.16
#